data_AF-A0A2W6C422-F1
#
_entry.id   AF-A0A2W6C422-F1
#
_cell.length_a   1.000
_cell.length_b   1.000
_cell.length_c   1.000
_cell.angle_alpha   90.00
_cell.angle_beta   90.00
_cell.angle_gamma   90.00
#
_symmetry.space_group_name_H-M   'P 1'
#
loop_
_entity.id
_entity.type
_entity.pdbx_description
1 polymer ?
#
loop_
_entity_poly.entity_id
_entity_poly.type
_entity_poly.pdbx_seq_one_letter_code
_entity_poly.pdbx_strand_id
1 'polypeptide(L)'
;MGGADGGAAMRDTRTRLVVLAPLRVEASAARRGAPTAEVVITGMGPVRSGQAVRGLANQAHSDGASSGGAMAIMGFGGALQAGMAPGDVVVATKVIRAGGGGAA
;
A
#
# COMPACT_ATOMS: atom_id res chain seq x y z
N MET A 1 0.30 -8.24 -46.65
CA MET A 1 -0.14 -6.84 -46.51
C MET A 1 -1.47 -6.89 -45.77
N GLY A 2 -1.55 -6.81 -44.44
CA GLY A 2 -1.11 -5.71 -43.55
C GLY A 2 -2.32 -4.79 -43.33
N GLY A 3 -2.81 -4.44 -42.15
CA GLY A 3 -2.42 -4.61 -40.75
C GLY A 3 -3.27 -3.66 -39.90
N ALA A 4 -3.20 -3.81 -38.57
CA ALA A 4 -3.79 -2.99 -37.49
C ALA A 4 -5.32 -3.15 -37.30
N ASP A 5 -5.83 -3.87 -36.29
CA ASP A 5 -5.44 -3.89 -34.87
C ASP A 5 -5.15 -2.48 -34.34
N GLY A 6 -6.19 -1.64 -34.34
CA GLY A 6 -6.17 -0.29 -33.76
C GLY A 6 -7.57 0.08 -33.28
N GLY A 7 -7.82 0.48 -32.04
CA GLY A 7 -6.90 0.87 -30.99
C GLY A 7 -7.43 0.46 -29.64
N ALA A 8 -6.53 -0.16 -28.88
CA ALA A 8 -6.53 -0.27 -27.44
C ALA A 8 -7.89 -0.63 -26.85
N ALA A 9 -8.14 -1.93 -26.78
CA ALA A 9 -8.74 -2.52 -25.59
C ALA A 9 -8.38 -1.65 -24.39
N MET A 10 -9.37 -0.92 -23.88
CA MET A 10 -9.39 -0.46 -22.51
C MET A 10 -9.32 -1.75 -21.71
N ARG A 11 -8.09 -2.26 -21.56
CA ARG A 11 -7.82 -3.34 -20.65
C ARG A 11 -8.27 -2.76 -19.34
N ASP A 12 -9.40 -3.25 -18.86
CA ASP A 12 -9.72 -3.35 -17.45
C ASP A 12 -8.55 -4.09 -16.79
N THR A 13 -7.43 -3.39 -16.69
CA THR A 13 -6.23 -3.81 -16.00
C THR A 13 -6.54 -3.37 -14.60
N ARG A 14 -7.48 -4.08 -13.93
CA ARG A 14 -7.81 -3.85 -12.52
C ARG A 14 -6.50 -3.63 -11.80
N THR A 15 -6.21 -2.38 -11.49
CA THR A 15 -4.90 -1.99 -10.99
C THR A 15 -4.75 -2.74 -9.69
N ARG A 16 -3.86 -3.74 -9.66
CA ARG A 16 -3.74 -4.67 -8.54
C ARG A 16 -3.41 -3.83 -7.30
N LEU A 17 -4.37 -3.70 -6.39
CA LEU A 17 -4.23 -2.93 -5.16
C LEU A 17 -3.51 -3.80 -4.13
N VAL A 18 -2.37 -3.32 -3.65
CA VAL A 18 -1.68 -3.91 -2.50
C VAL A 18 -1.89 -3.01 -1.30
N VAL A 19 -2.47 -3.56 -0.23
CA VAL A 19 -2.66 -2.88 1.05
C VAL A 19 -1.61 -3.37 2.04
N LEU A 20 -0.81 -2.43 2.52
CA LEU A 20 0.21 -2.65 3.56
C LEU A 20 -0.41 -2.35 4.93
N ALA A 21 -0.43 -3.33 5.82
CA ALA A 21 -1.00 -3.23 7.16
C ALA A 21 0.05 -3.64 8.23
N PRO A 22 0.45 -2.75 9.15
CA PRO A 22 1.43 -3.07 10.20
C PRO A 22 1.04 -4.23 11.13
N LEU A 23 -0.25 -4.38 11.44
CA LEU A 23 -0.80 -5.32 12.42
C LEU A 23 -1.81 -6.29 11.80
N ARG A 24 -2.01 -7.43 12.49
CA ARG A 24 -3.02 -8.44 12.09
C ARG A 24 -4.45 -7.91 12.11
N VAL A 25 -4.78 -7.07 13.09
CA VAL A 25 -6.12 -6.47 13.20
C VAL A 25 -6.41 -5.51 12.05
N GLU A 26 -5.41 -4.73 11.64
CA GLU A 26 -5.51 -3.82 10.48
C GLU A 26 -5.65 -4.63 9.19
N ALA A 27 -4.85 -5.68 9.01
CA ALA A 27 -4.96 -6.59 7.87
C ALA A 27 -6.35 -7.28 7.80
N SER A 28 -6.91 -7.66 8.95
CA SER A 28 -8.26 -8.23 9.02
C SER A 28 -9.33 -7.23 8.61
N ALA A 29 -9.21 -5.96 8.99
CA ALA A 29 -10.10 -4.90 8.52
C ALA A 29 -9.96 -4.66 7.01
N ALA A 30 -8.72 -4.57 6.50
CA ALA A 30 -8.44 -4.38 5.08
C ALA A 30 -9.01 -5.51 4.21
N ARG A 31 -8.82 -6.78 4.60
CA ARG A 31 -9.36 -7.94 3.86
C ARG A 31 -10.88 -7.93 3.78
N ARG A 32 -11.56 -7.44 4.83
CA ARG A 32 -13.02 -7.30 4.85
C ARG A 32 -13.50 -6.13 4.00
N GLY A 33 -12.79 -5.00 4.02
CA GLY A 33 -13.17 -3.78 3.28
C GLY A 33 -12.75 -3.78 1.80
N ALA A 34 -11.74 -4.57 1.44
CA ALA A 34 -11.19 -4.64 0.08
C ALA A 34 -10.86 -6.11 -0.28
N PRO A 35 -11.88 -6.96 -0.52
CA PRO A 35 -11.70 -8.39 -0.71
C PRO A 35 -10.89 -8.77 -1.96
N THR A 36 -10.77 -7.85 -2.93
CA THR A 36 -9.98 -8.06 -4.15
C THR A 36 -8.54 -7.53 -4.04
N ALA A 37 -8.19 -6.89 -2.92
CA ALA A 37 -6.84 -6.36 -2.70
C ALA A 37 -5.91 -7.44 -2.14
N GLU A 38 -4.64 -7.39 -2.51
CA GLU A 38 -3.60 -8.15 -1.82
C GLU A 38 -3.28 -7.44 -0.50
N VAL A 39 -3.39 -8.15 0.63
CA VAL A 39 -3.13 -7.56 1.96
C VAL A 39 -1.88 -8.17 2.58
N VAL A 40 -0.87 -7.33 2.79
CA VAL A 40 0.44 -7.71 3.33
C VAL A 40 0.59 -7.19 4.75
N ILE A 41 0.95 -8.07 5.69
CA ILE A 41 1.30 -7.67 7.05
C ILE A 41 2.77 -7.24 7.08
N THR A 42 3.04 -5.98 7.35
CA THR A 42 4.41 -5.43 7.28
C THR A 42 5.16 -5.49 8.62
N GLY A 43 4.44 -5.54 9.74
CA GLY A 43 5.00 -5.47 11.08
C GLY A 43 5.35 -4.03 11.50
N MET A 44 5.16 -3.75 12.79
CA MET A 44 5.41 -2.43 13.37
C MET A 44 6.89 -2.01 13.30
N GLY A 45 7.12 -0.76 12.89
CA GLY A 45 8.42 -0.11 12.88
C GLY A 45 9.17 -0.20 11.53
N PRO A 46 10.11 0.74 11.27
CA PRO A 46 10.72 0.93 9.96
C PRO A 46 11.54 -0.29 9.49
N VAL A 47 12.18 -1.02 10.40
CA VAL A 47 12.99 -2.21 10.05
C VAL A 47 12.11 -3.33 9.51
N ARG A 48 11.07 -3.74 10.26
CA ARG A 48 10.16 -4.83 9.86
C ARG A 48 9.38 -4.45 8.61
N SER A 49 8.82 -3.23 8.59
CA SER A 49 8.11 -2.74 7.41
C SER A 49 9.01 -2.69 6.17
N GLY A 50 10.26 -2.25 6.31
CA GLY A 50 11.22 -2.25 5.20
C GLY A 50 11.59 -3.65 4.72
N GLN A 51 11.74 -4.63 5.60
CA GLN A 51 11.97 -6.02 5.23
C GLN A 51 10.80 -6.61 4.43
N ALA A 52 9.56 -6.37 4.88
CA ALA A 52 8.36 -6.85 4.20
C ALA A 52 8.23 -6.27 2.78
N VAL A 53 8.46 -4.96 2.61
CA VAL A 53 8.37 -4.29 1.31
C VAL A 53 9.48 -4.76 0.35
N ARG A 54 10.70 -4.99 0.84
CA ARG A 54 11.77 -5.59 0.00
C ARG A 54 11.38 -6.98 -0.51
N GLY A 55 10.76 -7.79 0.35
CA GLY A 55 10.25 -9.12 -0.05
C GLY A 55 9.20 -9.03 -1.17
N LEU A 56 8.30 -8.04 -1.10
CA LEU A 56 7.29 -7.80 -2.13
C LEU A 56 7.92 -7.33 -3.46
N ALA A 57 8.87 -6.41 -3.39
CA ALA A 57 9.57 -5.90 -4.57
C ALA A 57 10.29 -7.04 -5.31
N ASN A 58 10.97 -7.93 -4.60
CA ASN A 58 11.68 -9.07 -5.19
C ASN A 58 10.72 -10.05 -5.89
N GLN A 59 9.53 -10.30 -5.33
CA GLN A 59 8.51 -11.14 -5.95
C GLN A 59 7.97 -10.53 -7.24
N ALA A 60 7.65 -9.23 -7.22
CA ALA A 60 7.15 -8.52 -8.40
C ALA A 60 8.14 -8.55 -9.59
N HIS A 61 9.45 -8.45 -9.32
CA HIS A 61 10.48 -8.57 -10.37
C HIS A 61 10.58 -9.99 -10.93
N SER A 62 10.31 -11.01 -10.12
CA SER A 62 10.44 -12.42 -10.50
C SER A 62 9.28 -12.89 -11.39
N ASP A 63 8.08 -12.36 -11.15
CA ASP A 63 6.84 -12.79 -11.84
C ASP A 63 6.65 -12.10 -13.21
N GLY A 64 7.58 -11.25 -13.65
CA GLY A 64 7.47 -10.48 -14.90
C GLY A 64 6.28 -9.51 -14.91
N ALA A 65 5.62 -9.31 -13.76
CA ALA A 65 4.53 -8.38 -13.60
C ALA A 65 5.07 -6.95 -13.73
N SER A 66 4.72 -6.27 -14.83
CA SER A 66 5.01 -4.85 -15.00
C SER A 66 4.54 -4.07 -13.77
N SER A 67 5.42 -3.20 -13.26
CA SER A 67 5.37 -2.44 -12.00
C SER A 67 4.17 -1.49 -11.79
N GLY A 68 2.99 -1.79 -12.33
CA GLY A 68 1.82 -0.91 -12.38
C GLY A 68 0.75 -1.15 -11.30
N GLY A 69 1.10 -1.74 -10.16
CA GLY A 69 0.17 -1.93 -9.04
C GLY A 69 0.01 -0.67 -8.20
N ALA A 70 -1.21 -0.36 -7.78
CA ALA A 70 -1.46 0.71 -6.80
C ALA A 70 -1.15 0.19 -5.40
N MET A 71 -0.53 1.01 -4.55
CA MET A 71 -0.25 0.66 -3.15
C MET A 71 -0.96 1.60 -2.20
N ALA A 72 -1.55 1.04 -1.14
CA ALA A 72 -2.10 1.79 -0.03
C ALA A 72 -1.47 1.32 1.28
N ILE A 73 -1.24 2.26 2.20
CA ILE A 73 -0.86 1.94 3.58
C ILE A 73 -2.08 2.21 4.45
N MET A 74 -2.51 1.20 5.20
CA MET A 74 -3.64 1.30 6.12
C MET A 74 -3.20 0.87 7.51
N GLY A 75 -3.53 1.68 8.51
CA GLY A 75 -3.31 1.33 9.90
C GLY A 75 -3.97 2.32 10.84
N PHE A 76 -3.84 2.04 12.13
CA PHE A 76 -4.27 2.97 13.16
C PHE A 76 -3.19 4.03 13.41
N GLY A 77 -3.63 5.25 13.69
CA GLY A 77 -2.77 6.36 14.04
C GLY A 77 -3.34 7.13 15.23
N GLY A 78 -2.45 7.71 16.03
CA GLY A 78 -2.84 8.74 16.98
C GLY A 78 -3.04 10.08 16.27
N ALA A 79 -3.88 10.93 16.84
CA ALA A 79 -4.13 12.29 16.38
C ALA A 79 -3.50 13.31 17.33
N LEU A 80 -2.88 14.36 16.79
CA LEU A 80 -2.42 15.52 17.53
C LEU A 80 -3.24 16.78 17.22
N GLN A 81 -4.07 16.73 16.17
CA GLN A 81 -4.92 17.84 15.77
C GLN A 81 -6.17 17.91 16.65
N ALA A 82 -6.50 19.11 17.13
CA ALA A 82 -7.73 19.35 17.88
C ALA A 82 -8.98 19.04 17.03
N GLY A 83 -9.99 18.46 17.65
CA GLY A 83 -11.27 18.13 17.00
C GLY A 83 -11.28 16.79 16.25
N MET A 84 -10.20 16.00 16.29
CA MET A 84 -10.22 14.61 15.82
C MET A 84 -10.88 13.69 16.85
N ALA A 85 -11.73 12.80 16.37
CA ALA A 85 -12.43 11.80 17.16
C ALA A 85 -11.92 10.38 16.87
N PRO A 86 -11.96 9.45 17.85
CA PRO A 86 -11.74 8.04 17.59
C PRO A 86 -12.71 7.53 16.53
N GLY A 87 -12.17 6.85 15.51
CA GLY A 87 -12.96 6.36 14.37
C GLY A 87 -12.89 7.26 13.13
N ASP A 88 -12.35 8.47 13.24
CA ASP A 88 -12.08 9.30 12.07
C ASP A 88 -11.12 8.61 11.09
N VAL A 89 -11.44 8.70 9.80
CA VAL A 89 -10.61 8.16 8.72
C VAL A 89 -9.83 9.29 8.09
N VAL A 90 -8.51 9.16 8.08
CA VAL A 90 -7.59 10.17 7.53
C VAL A 90 -6.93 9.63 6.28
N VAL A 91 -7.05 10.37 5.18
CA VAL A 91 -6.29 10.11 3.95
C VAL A 91 -5.09 11.05 3.94
N ALA A 92 -3.90 10.47 4.09
CA ALA A 92 -2.67 11.25 4.10
C ALA A 92 -2.35 11.78 2.69
N THR A 93 -2.19 13.10 2.56
CA THR A 93 -1.67 13.73 1.34
C THR A 93 -0.16 13.85 1.33
N LYS A 94 0.47 13.78 2.51
CA LYS A 94 1.92 13.81 2.70
C LYS A 94 2.30 12.99 3.93
N VAL A 95 3.41 12.26 3.82
CA VAL A 95 4.04 11.58 4.96
C VAL A 95 5.38 12.28 5.23
N ILE A 96 5.62 12.61 6.50
CA ILE A 96 6.89 13.16 6.96
C ILE A 96 7.53 12.16 7.92
N ARG A 97 8.86 12.02 7.84
CA ARG A 97 9.62 11.32 8.88
C ARG A 97 9.71 12.27 10.06
N ALA A 98 9.15 11.89 11.20
CA ALA A 98 9.42 12.61 12.44
C ALA A 98 10.94 12.54 12.70
N GLY A 99 11.59 13.71 12.73
CA GLY A 99 13.01 13.83 13.00
C GLY A 99 13.30 13.32 14.40
N GLY A 100 14.00 12.20 14.51
CA GLY A 100 14.81 11.95 15.70
C GLY A 100 15.88 13.03 15.73
N GLY A 101 16.05 13.72 16.85
CA GLY A 101 17.26 14.52 17.04
C GLY A 101 18.48 13.61 16.87
N GLY A 102 19.33 13.91 15.87
CA GLY A 102 20.65 13.29 15.71
C GLY A 102 20.92 12.63 14.35
N ALA A 103 21.68 13.39 13.53
CA ALA A 103 22.64 12.99 12.48
C ALA A 103 22.19 12.15 11.27
N ALA A 104 22.29 12.79 10.11
CA ALA A 104 22.72 12.19 8.85
C ALA A 104 24.22 11.85 8.90
#